data_AF-A0A820Q160-F1
#
_entry.id   AF-A0A820Q160-F1
#
_cell.length_a   1.000
_cell.length_b   1.000
_cell.length_c   1.000
_cell.angle_alpha   90.00
_cell.angle_beta   90.00
_cell.angle_gamma   90.00
#
_symmetry.space_group_name_H-M   'P 1'
#
loop_
_entity.id
_entity.type
_entity.pdbx_description
1 polymer ?
#
loop_
_entity_poly.entity_id
_entity_poly.type
_entity_poly.pdbx_seq_one_letter_code
_entity_poly.pdbx_strand_id
1 'polypeptide(L)'
;IILQILTLLKTLPSLIDITVPSKHNFTICGDVHGQFYDLLNIFKLNGPPSDQNPYLFNGDFVDRGSFSMECILTLFGFKLLYPDHFFLARGQLKILI
;
A
#
# COMPACT_ATOMS: atom_id res chain seq x y z
N ILE A 1 -9.66 11.24 3.69
CA ILE A 1 -8.53 10.42 3.16
C ILE A 1 -7.18 10.96 3.64
N ILE A 2 -6.61 12.03 3.04
CA ILE A 2 -5.22 12.46 3.37
C ILE A 2 -5.02 12.74 4.87
N LEU A 3 -5.82 13.62 5.49
CA LEU A 3 -5.67 13.93 6.91
C LEU A 3 -5.80 12.70 7.82
N GLN A 4 -6.70 11.78 7.49
CA GLN A 4 -6.90 10.55 8.27
C GLN A 4 -5.69 9.61 8.17
N ILE A 5 -5.14 9.44 6.95
CA ILE A 5 -3.97 8.59 6.78
C ILE A 5 -2.75 9.23 7.44
N LEU A 6 -2.61 10.57 7.44
CA LEU A 6 -1.53 11.24 8.17
C LEU A 6 -1.61 10.95 9.66
N THR A 7 -2.79 11.06 10.25
CA THR A 7 -3.00 10.75 11.67
C THR A 7 -2.68 9.29 11.96
N LEU A 8 -3.14 8.36 11.12
CA LEU A 8 -2.86 6.93 11.28
C LEU A 8 -1.36 6.63 11.20
N LEU A 9 -0.68 7.11 10.15
CA LEU A 9 0.74 6.85 9.93
C LEU A 9 1.61 7.42 11.06
N LYS A 10 1.23 8.57 11.65
CA LYS A 10 1.94 9.17 12.80
C LYS A 10 1.88 8.32 14.07
N THR A 11 0.88 7.45 14.20
CA THR A 11 0.74 6.57 15.37
C THR A 11 1.48 5.24 15.22
N LEU A 12 1.92 4.90 13.99
CA LEU A 12 2.58 3.62 13.73
C LEU A 12 4.08 3.68 14.08
N PRO A 13 4.65 2.56 14.58
CA PRO A 13 6.09 2.46 14.79
C PRO A 13 6.85 2.43 13.45
N SER A 14 8.13 2.79 13.48
CA SER A 14 9.00 2.74 12.28
C SER A 14 9.23 1.32 11.77
N LEU A 15 9.08 0.31 12.62
CA LEU A 15 9.16 -1.11 12.29
C LEU A 15 7.81 -1.74 12.62
N ILE A 16 7.18 -2.38 11.64
CA ILE A 16 5.90 -3.08 11.79
C ILE A 16 6.18 -4.58 11.68
N ASP A 17 5.90 -5.30 12.75
CA ASP A 17 5.96 -6.76 12.77
C ASP A 17 4.63 -7.33 12.26
N ILE A 18 4.70 -8.10 11.17
CA ILE A 18 3.53 -8.70 10.54
C ILE A 18 3.62 -10.22 10.74
N THR A 19 2.68 -10.78 11.51
CA THR A 19 2.58 -12.23 11.68
C THR A 19 1.62 -12.80 10.65
N VAL A 20 2.14 -13.51 9.65
CA VAL A 20 1.32 -14.18 8.64
C VAL A 20 1.05 -15.63 9.06
N PRO A 21 -0.22 -16.05 9.21
CA PRO A 21 -0.54 -17.44 9.50
C PRO A 21 -0.12 -18.36 8.34
N SER A 22 0.36 -19.57 8.64
CA SER A 22 0.93 -20.53 7.67
C SER A 22 0.00 -20.97 6.52
N LYS A 23 -1.31 -20.67 6.61
CA LYS A 23 -2.34 -21.00 5.62
C LYS A 23 -2.85 -19.79 4.83
N HIS A 24 -2.31 -18.60 5.08
CA HIS A 24 -2.74 -17.37 4.42
C HIS A 24 -1.66 -16.90 3.43
N ASN A 25 -2.11 -16.43 2.27
CA ASN A 25 -1.24 -15.83 1.28
C ASN A 25 -0.96 -14.38 1.66
N PHE A 26 0.28 -13.94 1.54
CA PHE A 26 0.68 -12.56 1.77
C PHE A 26 1.35 -12.03 0.51
N THR A 27 0.73 -11.02 -0.12
CA THR A 27 1.23 -10.49 -1.38
C THR A 27 2.17 -9.32 -1.13
N ILE A 28 3.40 -9.42 -1.64
CA ILE A 28 4.38 -8.33 -1.59
C ILE A 28 4.52 -7.73 -2.99
N CYS A 29 4.29 -6.43 -3.10
CA CYS A 29 4.42 -5.65 -4.31
C CYS A 29 5.61 -4.68 -4.16
N GLY A 30 6.45 -4.62 -5.19
CA GLY A 30 7.52 -3.63 -5.30
C GLY A 30 7.01 -2.29 -5.84
N ASP A 31 7.91 -1.52 -6.46
CA ASP A 31 7.61 -0.19 -6.96
C ASP A 31 6.51 -0.16 -8.02
N VAL A 32 5.66 0.88 -7.97
CA VAL A 32 4.56 1.09 -8.93
C VAL A 32 4.90 2.19 -9.93
N HIS A 33 5.77 3.16 -9.58
CA HIS A 33 6.22 4.26 -10.45
C HIS A 33 5.07 5.01 -11.16
N GLY A 34 3.94 5.23 -10.46
CA GLY A 34 2.78 5.95 -11.00
C GLY A 34 2.02 5.22 -12.13
N GLN A 35 2.21 3.90 -12.30
CA GLN A 35 1.50 3.07 -13.27
C GLN A 35 0.17 2.54 -12.70
N PHE A 36 -0.85 3.39 -12.67
CA PHE A 36 -2.16 3.04 -12.07
C PHE A 36 -2.84 1.82 -12.69
N TYR A 37 -2.72 1.64 -14.01
CA TYR A 37 -3.31 0.50 -14.69
C TYR A 37 -2.66 -0.83 -14.30
N ASP A 38 -1.35 -0.83 -14.04
CA ASP A 38 -0.64 -2.02 -13.57
C ASP A 38 -1.04 -2.34 -12.13
N LEU A 39 -1.22 -1.33 -11.28
CA LEU A 39 -1.78 -1.51 -9.93
C LEU A 39 -3.17 -2.19 -9.98
N LEU A 40 -4.06 -1.72 -10.86
CA LEU A 40 -5.36 -2.36 -11.06
C LEU A 40 -5.24 -3.78 -11.61
N ASN A 41 -4.28 -4.02 -12.50
CA ASN A 41 -4.04 -5.36 -13.04
C ASN A 41 -3.53 -6.33 -11.96
N ILE A 42 -2.67 -5.89 -11.05
CA ILE A 42 -2.23 -6.67 -9.88
C ILE A 42 -3.44 -7.09 -9.03
N PHE A 43 -4.36 -6.17 -8.74
CA PHE A 43 -5.58 -6.50 -8.00
C PHE A 43 -6.54 -7.40 -8.78
N LYS A 44 -6.53 -7.34 -10.12
CA LYS A 44 -7.33 -8.24 -10.94
C LYS A 44 -6.76 -9.66 -10.97
N LEU A 45 -5.43 -9.80 -10.94
CA LEU A 45 -4.74 -11.09 -11.01
C LEU A 45 -4.66 -11.79 -9.65
N ASN A 46 -4.26 -11.07 -8.60
CA ASN A 46 -4.10 -11.63 -7.25
C ASN A 46 -5.34 -11.43 -6.35
N GLY A 47 -6.37 -10.76 -6.85
CA GLY A 47 -7.55 -10.37 -6.08
C GLY A 47 -7.38 -9.02 -5.37
N PRO A 48 -8.48 -8.33 -5.01
CA PRO A 48 -8.39 -7.07 -4.29
C PRO A 48 -7.90 -7.28 -2.84
N PRO A 49 -7.36 -6.23 -2.20
CA PRO A 49 -7.04 -6.27 -0.79
C PRO A 49 -8.27 -6.58 0.08
N SER A 50 -8.09 -7.49 1.04
CA SER A 50 -9.11 -7.87 2.02
C SER A 50 -8.45 -8.48 3.26
N ASP A 51 -9.23 -8.75 4.30
CA ASP A 51 -8.72 -9.39 5.52
C ASP A 51 -8.07 -10.76 5.28
N GLN A 52 -8.48 -11.46 4.21
CA GLN A 52 -7.93 -12.76 3.82
C GLN A 52 -6.82 -12.66 2.77
N ASN A 53 -6.63 -11.48 2.16
CA ASN A 53 -5.64 -11.22 1.12
C ASN A 53 -4.84 -9.96 1.47
N PRO A 54 -3.91 -10.06 2.45
CA PRO A 54 -3.08 -8.95 2.86
C PRO A 54 -2.04 -8.57 1.81
N TYR A 55 -1.74 -7.27 1.72
CA TYR A 55 -0.77 -6.69 0.80
C TYR A 55 0.28 -5.86 1.53
N LEU A 56 1.52 -5.96 1.07
CA LEU A 56 2.60 -5.04 1.39
C LEU A 56 3.10 -4.38 0.11
N PHE A 57 2.99 -3.06 0.04
CA PHE A 57 3.60 -2.26 -1.02
C PHE A 57 4.88 -1.62 -0.51
N ASN A 58 6.03 -1.97 -1.11
CA ASN A 58 7.36 -1.59 -0.64
C ASN A 58 7.99 -0.47 -1.48
N GLY A 59 7.48 0.76 -1.35
CA GLY A 59 8.14 1.96 -1.85
C GLY A 59 7.83 2.39 -3.29
N ASP A 60 8.35 3.57 -3.66
CA ASP A 60 8.29 4.25 -4.97
C ASP A 60 6.93 4.23 -5.69
N PHE A 61 5.94 4.81 -5.00
CA PHE A 61 4.58 4.94 -5.52
C PHE A 61 4.39 6.12 -6.48
N VAL A 62 5.24 7.16 -6.39
CA VAL A 62 4.90 8.52 -6.86
C VAL A 62 5.84 9.07 -7.94
N ASP A 63 6.89 8.36 -8.36
CA ASP A 63 7.82 8.90 -9.36
C ASP A 63 7.45 8.53 -10.80
N ARG A 64 7.76 9.42 -11.74
CA ARG A 64 7.73 9.26 -13.22
C ARG A 64 6.38 9.04 -13.93
N GLY A 65 5.35 8.52 -13.27
CA GLY A 65 4.04 8.28 -13.89
C GLY A 65 3.10 9.50 -13.89
N SER A 66 2.26 9.64 -14.93
CA SER A 66 1.24 10.70 -15.01
C SER A 66 0.01 10.44 -14.12
N PHE A 67 -0.10 9.27 -13.49
CA PHE A 67 -1.24 8.84 -12.66
C PHE A 67 -0.84 8.56 -11.20
N SER A 68 0.23 9.20 -10.72
CA SER A 68 0.73 9.02 -9.35
C SER A 68 -0.28 9.41 -8.27
N MET A 69 -1.18 10.36 -8.56
CA MET A 69 -2.23 10.78 -7.61
C MET A 69 -3.29 9.68 -7.42
N GLU A 70 -3.74 9.05 -8.49
CA GLU A 70 -4.70 7.96 -8.48
C GLU A 70 -4.13 6.74 -7.76
N CYS A 71 -2.85 6.41 -8.02
CA CYS A 71 -2.12 5.39 -7.30
C CYS A 71 -2.12 5.65 -5.79
N ILE A 72 -1.60 6.81 -5.36
CA ILE A 72 -1.41 7.06 -3.92
C ILE A 72 -2.73 7.18 -3.17
N LEU A 73 -3.76 7.79 -3.77
CA LEU A 73 -5.09 7.89 -3.14
C LEU A 73 -5.75 6.51 -3.01
N THR A 74 -5.58 5.63 -4.00
CA THR A 74 -6.08 4.25 -3.94
C THR A 74 -5.38 3.46 -2.83
N LEU A 75 -4.05 3.54 -2.77
CA LEU A 75 -3.25 2.89 -1.72
C LEU A 75 -3.63 3.40 -0.32
N PHE A 76 -3.81 4.72 -0.14
CA PHE A 76 -4.27 5.29 1.12
C PHE A 76 -5.70 4.89 1.48
N GLY A 77 -6.58 4.79 0.49
CA GLY A 77 -7.94 4.28 0.68
C GLY A 77 -7.93 2.87 1.25
N PHE A 78 -7.15 1.96 0.65
CA PHE A 78 -7.01 0.59 1.16
C PHE A 78 -6.34 0.52 2.53
N LYS A 79 -5.35 1.38 2.81
CA LYS A 79 -4.73 1.45 4.15
C LYS A 79 -5.71 1.91 5.23
N LEU A 80 -6.63 2.82 4.90
CA LEU A 80 -7.68 3.25 5.83
C LEU A 80 -8.78 2.21 5.99
N LEU A 81 -9.09 1.46 4.92
CA LEU A 81 -10.13 0.43 4.94
C LEU A 81 -9.67 -0.85 5.65
N TYR A 82 -8.41 -1.26 5.42
CA TYR A 82 -7.80 -2.46 5.97
C TYR A 82 -6.49 -2.13 6.70
N PRO A 83 -6.54 -1.43 7.85
CA PRO A 83 -5.36 -0.95 8.55
C PRO A 83 -4.41 -2.08 8.99
N ASP A 84 -4.95 -3.26 9.29
CA ASP A 84 -4.19 -4.42 9.79
C ASP A 84 -3.82 -5.45 8.70
N HIS A 85 -4.33 -5.28 7.47
CA HIS A 85 -4.09 -6.22 6.37
C HIS A 85 -3.48 -5.55 5.13
N PHE A 86 -3.43 -4.21 5.09
CA PHE A 86 -2.77 -3.45 4.03
C PHE A 86 -1.60 -2.66 4.60
N PHE A 87 -0.41 -2.87 4.07
CA PHE A 87 0.83 -2.29 4.57
C PHE A 87 1.54 -1.48 3.50
N LEU A 88 2.02 -0.32 3.91
CA LEU A 88 2.77 0.60 3.07
C LEU A 88 4.14 0.80 3.74
N ALA A 89 5.20 0.31 3.10
CA ALA A 89 6.56 0.60 3.53
C ALA A 89 7.09 1.83 2.77
N ARG A 90 7.88 2.63 3.46
CA ARG A 90 8.47 3.85 2.92
C ARG A 90 9.63 3.47 1.98
N GLY A 91 9.50 3.82 0.68
CA GLY A 91 10.60 3.73 -0.29
C GLY A 91 11.65 4.83 -0.11
N GLN A 92 12.66 4.84 -0.98
CA GLN A 92 13.71 5.88 -0.96
C GLN A 92 13.15 7.26 -1.28
N LEU A 93 12.13 7.34 -2.15
CA LEU A 93 11.47 8.60 -2.45
C LEU A 93 10.64 9.04 -1.25
N LYS A 94 11.15 10.06 -0.54
CA LYS A 94 10.46 10.72 0.55
C LYS A 94 9.09 11.24 0.06
N ILE A 95 8.02 10.51 0.34
CA ILE A 95 6.74 11.16 0.53
C ILE A 95 6.94 12.04 1.77
N LEU A 96 6.97 13.35 1.55
CA LEU A 96 7.17 14.35 2.58
C LEU A 96 5.91 14.37 3.44
N ILE A 97 5.91 13.65 4.55
CA ILE A 97 4.94 13.83 5.63
C ILE A 97 5.61 13.71 6.99
#